data_AF-A0A7W7MHC3-F1
#
_entry.id   AF-A0A7W7MHC3-F1
#
_cell.length_a   1.000
_cell.length_b   1.000
_cell.length_c   1.000
_cell.angle_alpha   90.00
_cell.angle_beta   90.00
_cell.angle_gamma   90.00
#
_symmetry.space_group_name_H-M   'P 1'
#
loop_
_entity.id
_entity.type
_entity.pdbx_description
1 polymer ?
#
loop_
_entity_poly.entity_id
_entity_poly.type
_entity_poly.pdbx_seq_one_letter_code
_entity_poly.pdbx_strand_id
1 'polypeptide(L)'
;MLEAFLYLHIVLMVFWLGGDLGVFYSSRYVIDSSLTPAARLTALKIMLGLDLGPKICLILFLPSGLTLISLDAHGGELWGIRLLPWWLLVPVWIGSFVWVWLMWTDHHEPGKHPTVKRADWAIRIAVVAGMFGMGVFTLVAAEPFGVTTNPKWLGGKVILYALAIAAGLGIRRQLKPFGPAFFGRVMAGTAGDDDEATVKKSVNGCLPYVWVIWGSVLLAGLLGVAKPFANL
;
A
#
# COMPACT_ATOMS: atom_id res chain seq x y z
N MET A 1 15.84 19.81 6.29
CA MET A 1 14.77 18.90 6.74
C MET A 1 13.91 18.38 5.58
N LEU A 2 13.41 19.24 4.69
CA LEU A 2 12.62 18.83 3.52
C LEU A 2 13.32 17.74 2.68
N GLU A 3 14.59 17.97 2.31
CA GLU A 3 15.39 17.03 1.49
C GLU A 3 15.49 15.63 2.11
N ALA A 4 15.62 15.54 3.44
CA ALA A 4 15.68 14.26 4.15
C ALA A 4 14.36 13.48 4.04
N PHE A 5 13.22 14.17 4.17
CA PHE A 5 11.91 13.54 3.98
C PHE A 5 11.62 13.23 2.51
N LEU A 6 12.15 14.02 1.58
CA LEU A 6 12.03 13.75 0.15
C LEU A 6 12.79 12.47 -0.20
N TYR A 7 14.04 12.36 0.27
CA TYR A 7 14.84 11.17 0.13
C TYR A 7 14.17 9.95 0.78
N LEU A 8 13.67 10.07 2.02
CA LEU A 8 12.90 9.02 2.68
C LEU A 8 11.71 8.57 1.82
N HIS A 9 10.91 9.50 1.32
CA HIS A 9 9.73 9.18 0.52
C HIS A 9 10.09 8.48 -0.81
N ILE A 10 11.21 8.86 -1.44
CA ILE A 10 11.77 8.17 -2.61
C ILE A 10 12.22 6.75 -2.25
N VAL A 11 12.96 6.58 -1.15
CA VAL A 11 13.41 5.26 -0.68
C VAL A 11 12.22 4.34 -0.41
N LEU A 12 11.17 4.84 0.25
CA LEU A 12 9.93 4.08 0.45
C LEU A 12 9.33 3.63 -0.90
N MET A 13 9.35 4.49 -1.93
CA MET A 13 8.82 4.15 -3.25
C MET A 13 9.63 3.01 -3.90
N VAL A 14 10.97 3.09 -3.82
CA VAL A 14 11.88 2.10 -4.39
C VAL A 14 11.71 0.74 -3.71
N PHE A 15 11.69 0.71 -2.37
CA PHE A 15 11.50 -0.52 -1.61
C PHE A 15 10.10 -1.12 -1.80
N TRP A 16 9.08 -0.28 -1.96
CA TRP A 16 7.74 -0.76 -2.29
C TRP A 16 7.75 -1.45 -3.65
N LEU A 17 8.12 -0.75 -4.72
CA LEU A 17 8.01 -1.32 -6.07
C LEU A 17 8.94 -2.54 -6.27
N GLY A 18 10.16 -2.48 -5.72
CA GLY A 18 11.09 -3.61 -5.76
C GLY A 18 10.61 -4.82 -4.98
N GLY A 19 10.04 -4.62 -3.78
CA GLY A 19 9.44 -5.68 -2.98
C GLY A 19 8.26 -6.34 -3.69
N ASP A 20 7.35 -5.54 -4.26
CA ASP A 20 6.18 -6.03 -5.00
C ASP A 20 6.57 -6.87 -6.24
N LEU A 21 7.62 -6.45 -6.96
CA LEU A 21 8.14 -7.22 -8.10
C LEU A 21 8.65 -8.60 -7.66
N GLY A 22 9.35 -8.65 -6.53
CA GLY A 22 9.81 -9.89 -5.93
C GLY A 22 8.66 -10.81 -5.51
N VAL A 23 7.63 -10.26 -4.86
CA VAL A 23 6.38 -10.98 -4.52
C VAL A 23 5.73 -11.56 -5.77
N PHE A 24 5.58 -10.75 -6.83
CA PHE A 24 5.01 -11.18 -8.09
C PHE A 24 5.80 -12.35 -8.70
N TYR A 25 7.13 -12.23 -8.76
CA TYR A 25 7.98 -13.26 -9.34
C TYR A 25 7.90 -14.57 -8.54
N SER A 26 8.06 -14.51 -7.21
CA SER A 26 7.97 -15.68 -6.34
C SER A 26 6.60 -16.35 -6.41
N SER A 27 5.52 -15.58 -6.57
CA SER A 27 4.16 -16.14 -6.66
C SER A 27 3.97 -17.11 -7.83
N ARG A 28 4.76 -16.98 -8.92
CA ARG A 28 4.70 -17.90 -10.07
C ARG A 28 5.15 -19.32 -9.69
N TYR A 29 6.20 -19.42 -8.87
CA TYR A 29 6.70 -20.69 -8.36
C TYR A 29 5.78 -21.29 -7.29
N VAL A 30 5.03 -20.47 -6.55
CA VAL A 30 4.06 -20.96 -5.57
C VAL A 30 2.92 -21.73 -6.25
N ILE A 31 2.51 -21.32 -7.45
CA ILE A 31 1.38 -21.91 -8.19
C ILE A 31 1.80 -22.91 -9.27
N ASP A 32 3.09 -23.22 -9.38
CA ASP A 32 3.60 -24.19 -10.33
C ASP A 32 3.43 -25.60 -9.78
N SER A 33 2.49 -26.35 -10.36
CA SER A 33 2.19 -27.74 -9.97
C SER A 33 3.27 -28.73 -10.40
N SER A 34 4.22 -28.34 -11.26
CA SER A 34 5.38 -29.18 -11.62
C SER A 34 6.43 -29.24 -10.51
N LEU A 35 6.39 -28.30 -9.56
CA LEU A 35 7.30 -28.23 -8.43
C LEU A 35 6.78 -29.04 -7.24
N THR A 36 7.72 -29.57 -6.45
CA THR A 36 7.38 -30.27 -5.21
C THR A 36 6.73 -29.31 -4.19
N PRO A 37 5.86 -29.81 -3.29
CA PRO A 37 5.27 -28.98 -2.23
C PRO A 37 6.33 -28.24 -1.38
N ALA A 38 7.47 -28.88 -1.11
CA ALA A 38 8.58 -28.25 -0.40
C ALA A 38 9.20 -27.08 -1.16
N ALA A 39 9.40 -27.20 -2.48
CA ALA A 39 9.90 -26.11 -3.32
C ALA A 39 8.90 -24.94 -3.37
N ARG A 40 7.61 -25.24 -3.52
CA ARG A 40 6.53 -24.24 -3.50
C ARG A 40 6.44 -23.52 -2.15
N LEU A 41 6.62 -24.24 -1.04
CA LEU A 41 6.66 -23.66 0.29
C LEU A 41 7.86 -22.71 0.47
N THR A 42 9.03 -23.07 -0.05
CA THR A 42 10.20 -22.18 -0.03
C THR A 42 9.93 -20.90 -0.83
N ALA A 43 9.36 -21.01 -2.02
CA ALA A 43 8.93 -19.84 -2.80
C ALA A 43 7.90 -18.98 -2.04
N LEU A 44 6.96 -19.61 -1.33
CA LEU A 44 5.97 -18.91 -0.51
C LEU A 44 6.63 -18.16 0.64
N LYS A 45 7.63 -18.74 1.31
CA LYS A 45 8.38 -18.07 2.39
C LYS A 45 9.14 -16.84 1.87
N ILE A 46 9.79 -16.95 0.71
CA ILE A 46 10.45 -15.82 0.04
C ILE A 46 9.42 -14.74 -0.29
N MET A 47 8.29 -15.13 -0.88
CA MET A 47 7.19 -14.22 -1.22
C MET A 47 6.69 -13.47 0.03
N LEU A 48 6.43 -14.17 1.15
CA LEU A 48 5.97 -13.56 2.39
C LEU A 48 7.02 -12.61 3.00
N GLY A 49 8.30 -12.97 2.94
CA GLY A 49 9.38 -12.10 3.40
C GLY A 49 9.50 -10.82 2.58
N LEU A 50 9.36 -10.91 1.26
CA LEU A 50 9.38 -9.74 0.36
C LEU A 50 8.13 -8.87 0.53
N ASP A 51 6.96 -9.47 0.79
CA ASP A 51 5.67 -8.79 0.99
C ASP A 51 5.64 -7.90 2.24
N LEU A 52 6.59 -8.06 3.16
CA LEU A 52 6.71 -7.19 4.33
C LEU A 52 7.15 -5.76 3.96
N GLY A 53 8.09 -5.63 3.01
CA GLY A 53 8.61 -4.33 2.57
C GLY A 53 7.53 -3.40 2.06
N PRO A 54 6.76 -3.80 1.02
CA PRO A 54 5.64 -3.03 0.48
C PRO A 54 4.59 -2.65 1.53
N LYS A 55 4.26 -3.55 2.47
CA LYS A 55 3.28 -3.25 3.52
C LYS A 55 3.75 -2.14 4.47
N ILE A 56 5.02 -2.17 4.87
CA ILE A 56 5.62 -1.12 5.71
C ILE A 56 5.66 0.19 4.91
N CYS A 57 6.16 0.14 3.68
CA CYS A 57 6.29 1.31 2.82
C CYS A 57 4.94 1.97 2.59
N LEU A 58 3.91 1.20 2.26
CA LEU A 58 2.55 1.69 2.06
C LEU A 58 2.03 2.46 3.28
N ILE A 59 2.29 2.00 4.51
CA ILE A 59 1.88 2.72 5.73
C ILE A 59 2.69 4.01 5.90
N LEU A 60 4.02 3.93 5.77
CA LEU A 60 4.93 5.07 5.99
C LEU A 60 4.87 6.13 4.87
N PHE A 61 4.26 5.81 3.72
CA PHE A 61 3.98 6.76 2.66
C PHE A 61 3.08 7.91 3.11
N LEU A 62 2.08 7.61 3.95
CA LEU A 62 1.16 8.61 4.48
C LEU A 62 1.87 9.67 5.34
N PRO A 63 2.55 9.31 6.46
CA PRO A 63 3.19 10.30 7.31
C PRO A 63 4.33 11.03 6.57
N SER A 64 5.11 10.34 5.74
CA SER A 64 6.16 10.99 4.94
C SER A 64 5.60 12.00 3.93
N GLY A 65 4.52 11.66 3.22
CA GLY A 65 3.84 12.57 2.29
C GLY A 65 3.23 13.79 2.98
N LEU A 66 2.58 13.60 4.13
CA LEU A 66 2.02 14.71 4.92
C LEU A 66 3.12 15.62 5.49
N THR A 67 4.25 15.05 5.92
CA THR A 67 5.41 15.85 6.32
C THR A 67 6.00 16.65 5.16
N LEU A 68 6.05 16.10 3.94
CA LEU A 68 6.46 16.87 2.76
C LEU A 68 5.54 18.05 2.49
N ILE A 69 4.22 17.88 2.57
CA ILE A 69 3.25 18.97 2.40
C ILE A 69 3.42 20.05 3.48
N SER A 70 3.68 19.65 4.74
CA SER A 70 3.89 20.58 5.85
C SER A 70 5.17 21.42 5.72
N LEU A 71 6.23 20.82 5.19
CA LEU A 71 7.53 21.46 5.01
C LEU A 71 7.62 22.28 3.72
N ASP A 72 6.72 22.08 2.76
CA ASP A 72 6.66 22.84 1.52
C ASP A 72 6.22 24.29 1.78
N ALA A 73 6.82 25.24 1.06
CA ALA A 73 6.51 26.66 1.19
C ALA A 73 5.09 27.00 0.71
N HIS A 74 4.55 26.19 -0.20
CA HIS A 74 3.20 26.31 -0.75
C HIS A 74 2.20 25.36 -0.07
N GLY A 75 2.58 24.78 1.07
CA GLY A 75 1.67 23.98 1.88
C GLY A 75 0.43 24.80 2.28
N GLY A 76 -0.72 24.14 2.36
CA GLY A 76 -1.98 24.85 2.64
C GLY A 76 -1.99 25.54 4.00
N GLU A 77 -2.43 26.79 3.99
CA GLU A 77 -2.71 27.60 5.16
C GLU A 77 -4.19 28.01 5.11
N LEU A 78 -4.89 27.81 6.21
CA LEU A 78 -6.28 28.20 6.34
C LEU A 78 -6.39 29.16 7.52
N TRP A 79 -6.92 30.37 7.27
CA TRP A 79 -7.00 31.45 8.27
C TRP A 79 -5.64 31.81 8.91
N GLY A 80 -4.55 31.71 8.16
CA GLY A 80 -3.19 31.99 8.66
C GLY A 80 -2.59 30.88 9.55
N ILE A 81 -3.27 29.73 9.67
CA ILE A 81 -2.78 28.56 10.38
C ILE A 81 -2.39 27.49 9.35
N ARG A 82 -1.14 27.01 9.41
CA ARG A 82 -0.71 25.85 8.64
C ARG A 82 -1.59 24.65 8.95
N LEU A 83 -2.08 23.98 7.91
CA LEU A 83 -2.98 22.83 8.06
C LEU A 83 -2.31 21.62 8.69
N LEU A 84 -0.99 21.50 8.55
CA LEU A 84 -0.19 20.39 9.06
C LEU A 84 0.95 20.92 9.93
N PRO A 85 0.66 21.53 11.09
CA PRO A 85 1.69 21.94 12.04
C PRO A 85 2.29 20.71 12.73
N TRP A 86 3.47 20.88 13.34
CA TRP A 86 4.23 19.78 13.94
C TRP A 86 3.44 18.98 14.98
N TRP A 87 2.54 19.62 15.74
CA TRP A 87 1.74 18.97 16.77
C TRP A 87 0.64 18.04 16.19
N LEU A 88 0.27 18.19 14.90
CA LEU A 88 -0.53 17.20 14.17
C LEU A 88 0.35 16.11 13.53
N LEU A 89 1.55 16.45 13.09
CA LEU A 89 2.44 15.48 12.47
C LEU A 89 2.96 14.43 13.46
N VAL A 90 3.27 14.82 14.69
CA VAL A 90 3.75 13.90 15.75
C VAL A 90 2.76 12.75 15.99
N PRO A 91 1.46 12.97 16.28
CA PRO A 91 0.50 11.89 16.45
C PRO A 91 0.26 11.09 15.16
N VAL A 92 0.39 11.70 13.97
CA VAL A 92 0.32 10.98 12.69
C VAL A 92 1.47 9.97 12.54
N TRP A 93 2.69 10.36 12.89
CA TRP A 93 3.85 9.44 12.90
C TRP A 93 3.69 8.34 13.95
N ILE A 94 3.31 8.69 15.19
CA ILE A 94 3.04 7.70 16.24
C ILE A 94 1.96 6.71 15.80
N GLY A 95 0.84 7.21 15.27
CA GLY A 95 -0.25 6.37 14.75
C GLY A 95 0.21 5.47 13.60
N SER A 96 1.09 5.97 12.72
CA SER A 96 1.66 5.18 11.63
C SER A 96 2.56 4.06 12.14
N PHE A 97 3.39 4.30 13.16
CA PHE A 97 4.20 3.25 13.79
C PHE A 97 3.35 2.22 14.54
N VAL A 98 2.30 2.65 15.23
CA VAL A 98 1.30 1.75 15.83
C VAL A 98 0.64 0.90 14.74
N TRP A 99 0.29 1.50 13.60
CA TRP A 99 -0.28 0.76 12.48
C TRP A 99 0.71 -0.21 11.84
N VAL A 100 1.98 0.17 11.67
CA VAL A 100 3.04 -0.77 11.26
C VAL A 100 3.14 -1.94 12.23
N TRP A 101 3.08 -1.69 13.55
CA TRP A 101 3.10 -2.75 14.56
C TRP A 101 1.87 -3.68 14.46
N LEU A 102 0.66 -3.14 14.26
CA LEU A 102 -0.55 -3.94 14.01
C LEU A 102 -0.43 -4.80 12.74
N MET A 103 0.11 -4.22 11.66
CA MET A 103 0.33 -4.94 10.41
C MET A 103 1.38 -6.04 10.58
N TRP A 104 2.48 -5.74 11.28
CA TRP A 104 3.57 -6.68 11.57
C TRP A 104 3.08 -7.89 12.36
N THR A 105 2.28 -7.65 13.40
CA THR A 105 1.70 -8.71 14.25
C THR A 105 0.74 -9.59 13.46
N ASP A 106 -0.16 -9.04 12.64
CA ASP A 106 -1.03 -9.83 11.74
C ASP A 106 -0.22 -10.64 10.71
N HIS A 107 0.92 -10.12 10.23
CA HIS A 107 1.78 -10.81 9.27
C HIS A 107 2.51 -12.02 9.86
N HIS A 108 3.07 -11.89 11.06
CA HIS A 108 3.82 -12.96 11.73
C HIS A 108 2.94 -13.97 12.45
N GLU A 109 1.75 -13.54 12.88
CA GLU A 109 0.82 -14.37 13.62
C GLU A 109 -0.57 -14.40 12.96
N PRO A 110 -0.68 -14.89 11.71
CA PRO A 110 -1.93 -14.84 10.97
C PRO A 110 -3.05 -15.59 11.71
N GLY A 111 -4.15 -14.89 11.98
CA GLY A 111 -5.35 -15.49 12.59
C GLY A 111 -5.31 -15.64 14.12
N LYS A 112 -4.18 -15.39 14.80
CA LYS A 112 -4.10 -15.44 16.27
C LYS A 112 -4.80 -14.25 16.94
N HIS A 113 -4.76 -13.07 16.31
CA HIS A 113 -5.30 -11.83 16.88
C HIS A 113 -6.40 -11.22 15.98
N PRO A 114 -7.67 -11.68 16.09
CA PRO A 114 -8.76 -11.19 15.26
C PRO A 114 -9.03 -9.68 15.38
N THR A 115 -8.80 -9.12 16.58
CA THR A 115 -8.95 -7.68 16.85
C THR A 115 -7.93 -6.85 16.09
N VAL A 116 -6.66 -7.29 16.07
CA VAL A 116 -5.57 -6.65 15.30
C VAL A 116 -5.91 -6.63 13.81
N LYS A 117 -6.32 -7.78 13.27
CA LYS A 117 -6.75 -7.88 11.86
C LYS A 117 -7.92 -6.96 11.53
N ARG A 118 -8.92 -6.88 12.41
CA ARG A 118 -10.08 -6.01 12.24
C ARG A 118 -9.69 -4.53 12.33
N ALA A 119 -8.78 -4.18 13.22
CA ALA A 119 -8.24 -2.83 13.36
C ALA A 119 -7.44 -2.40 12.12
N ASP A 120 -6.47 -3.20 11.66
CA ASP A 120 -5.72 -2.92 10.41
C ASP A 120 -6.66 -2.75 9.22
N TRP A 121 -7.66 -3.62 9.10
CA TRP A 121 -8.68 -3.52 8.06
C TRP A 121 -9.49 -2.22 8.14
N ALA A 122 -9.97 -1.86 9.33
CA ALA A 122 -10.75 -0.64 9.54
C ALA A 122 -9.92 0.63 9.27
N ILE A 123 -8.66 0.66 9.72
CA ILE A 123 -7.73 1.76 9.45
C ILE A 123 -7.52 1.92 7.95
N ARG A 124 -7.28 0.82 7.20
CA ARG A 124 -7.13 0.87 5.74
C ARG A 124 -8.36 1.46 5.05
N ILE A 125 -9.55 1.04 5.44
CA ILE A 125 -10.80 1.57 4.88
C ILE A 125 -10.94 3.06 5.19
N ALA A 126 -10.67 3.47 6.42
CA ALA A 126 -10.71 4.88 6.83
C ALA A 126 -9.70 5.73 6.05
N VAL A 127 -8.47 5.25 5.88
CA VAL A 127 -7.43 5.93 5.10
C VAL A 127 -7.80 6.01 3.62
N VAL A 128 -8.31 4.93 3.02
CA VAL A 128 -8.80 4.96 1.63
C VAL A 128 -9.90 5.99 1.46
N ALA A 129 -10.92 5.97 2.33
CA ALA A 129 -12.03 6.92 2.24
C ALA A 129 -11.58 8.38 2.43
N GLY A 130 -10.74 8.63 3.44
CA GLY A 130 -10.20 9.96 3.73
C GLY A 130 -9.31 10.49 2.61
N MET A 131 -8.33 9.70 2.17
CA MET A 131 -7.41 10.10 1.09
C MET A 131 -8.15 10.28 -0.24
N PHE A 132 -9.05 9.38 -0.60
CA PHE A 132 -9.84 9.51 -1.82
C PHE A 132 -10.71 10.78 -1.77
N GLY A 133 -11.41 11.03 -0.66
CA GLY A 133 -12.23 12.23 -0.47
C GLY A 133 -11.41 13.52 -0.56
N MET A 134 -10.26 13.60 0.13
CA MET A 134 -9.37 14.76 0.07
C MET A 134 -8.75 14.95 -1.31
N GLY A 135 -8.37 13.86 -1.98
CA GLY A 135 -7.84 13.90 -3.34
C GLY A 135 -8.87 14.43 -4.33
N VAL A 136 -10.12 13.95 -4.27
CA VAL A 136 -11.23 14.46 -5.09
C VAL A 136 -11.50 15.93 -4.79
N PHE A 137 -11.57 16.32 -3.51
CA PHE A 137 -11.73 17.72 -3.11
C PHE A 137 -10.63 18.61 -3.71
N THR A 138 -9.38 18.15 -3.68
CA THR A 138 -8.22 18.87 -4.23
C THR A 138 -8.29 19.04 -5.75
N LEU A 139 -8.94 18.11 -6.46
CA LEU A 139 -9.13 18.20 -7.91
C LEU A 139 -10.23 19.18 -8.31
N VAL A 140 -11.31 19.27 -7.52
CA VAL A 140 -12.53 20.01 -7.89
C VAL A 140 -12.58 21.42 -7.32
N ALA A 141 -12.00 21.65 -6.14
CA ALA A 141 -11.99 22.97 -5.52
C ALA A 141 -11.05 23.93 -6.30
N ALA A 142 -11.42 25.21 -6.37
CA ALA A 142 -10.61 26.23 -7.02
C ALA A 142 -9.31 26.51 -6.24
N GLU A 143 -9.43 26.69 -4.92
CA GLU A 143 -8.33 26.93 -3.99
C GLU A 143 -8.41 25.93 -2.83
N PRO A 144 -8.11 24.64 -3.08
CA PRO A 144 -8.24 23.61 -2.07
C PRO A 144 -7.35 23.95 -0.87
N PHE A 145 -7.98 24.07 0.28
CA PHE A 145 -7.34 24.43 1.54
C PHE A 145 -6.52 25.74 1.49
N GLY A 146 -6.95 26.71 0.69
CA GLY A 146 -6.28 28.02 0.55
C GLY A 146 -5.02 27.98 -0.33
N VAL A 147 -4.73 26.87 -1.00
CA VAL A 147 -3.58 26.73 -1.89
C VAL A 147 -3.91 27.30 -3.28
N THR A 148 -3.16 28.32 -3.71
CA THR A 148 -3.36 29.02 -4.98
C THR A 148 -2.43 28.55 -6.11
N THR A 149 -1.47 27.66 -5.82
CA THR A 149 -0.48 27.14 -6.79
C THR A 149 -1.01 26.03 -7.70
N ASN A 150 -2.33 25.82 -7.73
CA ASN A 150 -3.00 24.75 -8.47
C ASN A 150 -2.47 23.33 -8.12
N PRO A 151 -2.77 22.82 -6.90
CA PRO A 151 -2.22 21.56 -6.41
C PRO A 151 -2.93 20.30 -6.95
N LYS A 152 -3.57 20.38 -8.12
CA LYS A 152 -4.35 19.25 -8.68
C LYS A 152 -3.50 18.01 -8.94
N TRP A 153 -2.23 18.17 -9.29
CA TRP A 153 -1.28 17.05 -9.41
C TRP A 153 -1.13 16.27 -8.10
N LEU A 154 -1.16 16.96 -6.95
CA LEU A 154 -1.10 16.35 -5.62
C LEU A 154 -2.40 15.62 -5.30
N GLY A 155 -3.55 16.22 -5.65
CA GLY A 155 -4.86 15.56 -5.55
C GLY A 155 -4.89 14.23 -6.32
N GLY A 156 -4.41 14.22 -7.56
CA GLY A 156 -4.26 13.00 -8.35
C GLY A 156 -3.33 11.98 -7.70
N LYS A 157 -2.18 12.43 -7.16
CA LYS A 157 -1.22 11.56 -6.45
C LYS A 157 -1.86 10.89 -5.23
N VAL A 158 -2.66 11.63 -4.46
CA VAL A 158 -3.35 11.12 -3.26
C VAL A 158 -4.45 10.11 -3.64
N ILE A 159 -5.19 10.34 -4.72
CA ILE A 159 -6.17 9.37 -5.23
C ILE A 159 -5.49 8.07 -5.65
N LEU A 160 -4.38 8.14 -6.39
CA LEU A 160 -3.62 6.95 -6.80
C LEU A 160 -3.10 6.17 -5.59
N TYR A 161 -2.63 6.86 -4.55
CA TYR A 161 -2.27 6.22 -3.29
C TYR A 161 -3.47 5.51 -2.64
N ALA A 162 -4.64 6.14 -2.57
CA ALA A 162 -5.86 5.50 -2.06
C ALA A 162 -6.26 4.26 -2.89
N LEU A 163 -6.14 4.33 -4.21
CA LEU A 163 -6.39 3.20 -5.12
C LEU A 163 -5.42 2.04 -4.88
N ALA A 164 -4.14 2.31 -4.64
CA ALA A 164 -3.15 1.29 -4.31
C ALA A 164 -3.50 0.56 -3.00
N ILE A 165 -3.92 1.28 -1.96
CA ILE A 165 -4.37 0.66 -0.69
C ILE A 165 -5.64 -0.17 -0.92
N ALA A 166 -6.61 0.36 -1.67
CA ALA A 166 -7.85 -0.34 -1.99
C ALA A 166 -7.60 -1.64 -2.78
N ALA A 167 -6.66 -1.62 -3.73
CA ALA A 167 -6.22 -2.80 -4.45
C ALA A 167 -5.57 -3.84 -3.52
N GLY A 168 -4.76 -3.41 -2.55
CA GLY A 168 -4.21 -4.30 -1.51
C GLY A 168 -5.29 -4.97 -0.66
N LEU A 169 -6.39 -4.28 -0.36
CA LEU A 169 -7.57 -4.89 0.29
C LEU A 169 -8.26 -5.93 -0.62
N GLY A 170 -8.29 -5.68 -1.93
CA GLY A 170 -8.77 -6.63 -2.94
C GLY A 170 -7.94 -7.93 -2.95
N ILE A 171 -6.60 -7.81 -2.98
CA ILE A 171 -5.66 -8.95 -2.92
C ILE A 171 -5.94 -9.81 -1.68
N ARG A 172 -6.08 -9.20 -0.51
CA ARG A 172 -6.35 -9.93 0.76
C ARG A 172 -7.67 -10.71 0.72
N ARG A 173 -8.69 -10.21 0.02
CA ARG A 173 -9.95 -10.95 -0.18
C ARG A 173 -9.76 -12.10 -1.15
N GLN A 174 -9.05 -11.87 -2.25
CA GLN A 174 -8.82 -12.86 -3.29
C GLN A 174 -7.97 -14.05 -2.79
N LEU A 175 -7.05 -13.81 -1.86
CA LEU A 175 -6.19 -14.85 -1.28
C LEU A 175 -6.86 -15.66 -0.16
N LYS A 176 -8.11 -15.38 0.23
CA LYS A 176 -8.79 -16.17 1.28
C LYS A 176 -8.86 -17.68 0.98
N PRO A 177 -9.19 -18.14 -0.24
CA PRO A 177 -9.25 -19.56 -0.56
C PRO A 177 -7.87 -20.22 -0.65
N PHE A 178 -6.80 -19.44 -0.83
CA PHE A 178 -5.44 -19.96 -0.98
C PHE A 178 -4.98 -20.73 0.25
N GLY A 179 -5.20 -20.19 1.46
CA GLY A 179 -4.69 -20.78 2.70
C GLY A 179 -5.15 -22.22 2.92
N PRO A 180 -6.47 -22.50 2.93
CA PRO A 180 -7.00 -23.86 3.08
C PRO A 180 -6.54 -24.82 1.97
N ALA A 181 -6.53 -24.38 0.70
CA ALA A 181 -6.12 -25.22 -0.42
C ALA A 181 -4.63 -25.56 -0.37
N PHE A 182 -3.77 -24.55 -0.15
CA PHE A 182 -2.32 -24.74 -0.15
C PHE A 182 -1.84 -25.49 1.10
N PHE A 183 -2.13 -25.00 2.29
CA PHE A 183 -1.63 -25.62 3.53
C PHE A 183 -2.39 -26.89 3.92
N GLY A 184 -3.67 -26.99 3.57
CA GLY A 184 -4.49 -28.16 3.91
C GLY A 184 -4.38 -29.33 2.94
N ARG A 185 -4.17 -29.06 1.64
CA ARG A 185 -4.24 -30.09 0.58
C ARG A 185 -2.91 -30.29 -0.11
N VAL A 186 -2.33 -29.21 -0.68
CA VAL A 186 -1.05 -29.26 -1.41
C VAL A 186 0.09 -29.71 -0.49
N MET A 187 0.23 -29.10 0.67
CA MET A 187 1.28 -29.45 1.62
C MET A 187 1.11 -30.84 2.25
N ALA A 188 -0.13 -31.35 2.30
CA ALA A 188 -0.42 -32.70 2.76
C ALA A 188 -0.21 -33.76 1.67
N GLY A 189 0.10 -33.38 0.42
CA GLY A 189 0.25 -34.30 -0.70
C GLY A 189 -1.06 -34.94 -1.16
N THR A 190 -2.21 -34.35 -0.82
CA THR A 190 -3.55 -34.88 -1.11
C THR A 190 -4.36 -34.01 -2.07
N ALA A 191 -3.72 -33.02 -2.70
CA ALA A 191 -4.37 -32.11 -3.64
C ALA A 191 -4.80 -32.83 -4.92
N GLY A 192 -6.06 -32.63 -5.33
CA GLY A 192 -6.54 -32.96 -6.66
C GLY A 192 -6.52 -31.76 -7.62
N ASP A 193 -6.98 -31.96 -8.84
CA ASP A 193 -7.00 -30.92 -9.89
C ASP A 193 -7.79 -29.66 -9.47
N ASP A 194 -8.90 -29.83 -8.75
CA ASP A 194 -9.72 -28.72 -8.24
C ASP A 194 -9.01 -27.88 -7.17
N ASP A 195 -8.18 -28.51 -6.33
CA ASP A 195 -7.39 -27.84 -5.30
C ASP A 195 -6.28 -26.99 -5.96
N GLU A 196 -5.58 -27.55 -6.95
CA GLU A 196 -4.56 -26.84 -7.72
C GLU A 196 -5.16 -25.69 -8.54
N ALA A 197 -6.33 -25.91 -9.16
CA ALA A 197 -7.08 -24.86 -9.83
C ALA A 197 -7.46 -23.73 -8.87
N THR A 198 -7.85 -24.05 -7.63
CA THR A 198 -8.18 -23.07 -6.59
C THR A 198 -6.97 -22.24 -6.18
N VAL A 199 -5.81 -22.88 -5.96
CA VAL A 199 -4.55 -22.19 -5.66
C VAL A 199 -4.17 -21.23 -6.80
N LYS A 200 -4.20 -21.73 -8.04
CA LYS A 200 -3.86 -20.95 -9.24
C LYS A 200 -4.83 -19.78 -9.45
N LYS A 201 -6.13 -20.00 -9.31
CA LYS A 201 -7.17 -18.95 -9.43
C LYS A 201 -7.04 -17.88 -8.35
N SER A 202 -6.69 -18.28 -7.12
CA SER A 202 -6.50 -17.33 -6.02
C SER A 202 -5.35 -16.37 -6.31
N VAL A 203 -4.20 -16.89 -6.75
CA VAL A 203 -3.03 -16.05 -7.06
C VAL A 203 -3.21 -15.26 -8.36
N ASN A 204 -3.73 -15.88 -9.42
CA ASN A 204 -3.95 -15.18 -10.70
C ASN A 204 -5.03 -14.10 -10.60
N GLY A 205 -6.05 -14.31 -9.75
CA GLY A 205 -7.04 -13.28 -9.47
C GLY A 205 -6.48 -12.04 -8.76
N CYS A 206 -5.27 -12.12 -8.18
CA CYS A 206 -4.60 -10.96 -7.61
C CYS A 206 -3.99 -10.04 -8.69
N LEU A 207 -3.75 -10.55 -9.90
CA LEU A 207 -3.02 -9.82 -10.95
C LEU A 207 -3.64 -8.47 -11.32
N PRO A 208 -4.97 -8.34 -11.52
CA PRO A 208 -5.57 -7.04 -11.82
C PRO A 208 -5.25 -6.00 -10.73
N TYR A 209 -5.28 -6.40 -9.45
CA TYR A 209 -4.94 -5.51 -8.34
C TYR A 209 -3.46 -5.14 -8.31
N VAL A 210 -2.56 -6.08 -8.63
CA VAL A 210 -1.12 -5.81 -8.76
C VAL A 210 -0.87 -4.76 -9.84
N TRP A 211 -1.51 -4.89 -11.00
CA TRP A 211 -1.39 -3.90 -12.08
C TRP A 211 -1.93 -2.53 -11.67
N VAL A 212 -3.04 -2.48 -10.93
CA VAL A 212 -3.56 -1.23 -10.35
C VAL A 212 -2.54 -0.60 -9.39
N ILE A 213 -1.90 -1.40 -8.53
CA ILE A 213 -0.86 -0.89 -7.59
C ILE A 213 0.31 -0.32 -8.38
N TRP A 214 0.88 -1.07 -9.32
CA TRP A 214 2.06 -0.61 -10.09
C TRP A 214 1.75 0.62 -10.93
N GLY A 215 0.62 0.62 -11.64
CA GLY A 215 0.17 1.79 -12.39
C GLY A 215 -0.03 3.00 -11.46
N SER A 216 -0.63 2.80 -10.30
CA SER A 216 -0.83 3.88 -9.31
C SER A 216 0.48 4.45 -8.78
N VAL A 217 1.44 3.59 -8.41
CA VAL A 217 2.74 4.02 -7.88
C VAL A 217 3.55 4.76 -8.95
N LEU A 218 3.62 4.23 -10.18
CA LEU A 218 4.36 4.86 -11.27
C LEU A 218 3.76 6.21 -11.67
N LEU A 219 2.43 6.28 -11.83
CA LEU A 219 1.74 7.54 -12.14
C LEU A 219 1.84 8.54 -10.99
N ALA A 220 1.78 8.09 -9.74
CA ALA A 220 1.98 8.95 -8.57
C ALA A 220 3.42 9.51 -8.51
N GLY A 221 4.40 8.70 -8.89
CA GLY A 221 5.80 9.12 -9.08
C GLY A 221 5.92 10.18 -10.18
N LEU A 222 5.34 9.92 -11.35
CA LEU A 222 5.32 10.86 -12.48
C LEU A 222 4.67 12.20 -12.10
N LEU A 223 3.50 12.18 -11.45
CA LEU A 223 2.84 13.40 -10.97
C LEU A 223 3.70 14.16 -9.97
N GLY A 224 4.45 13.46 -9.12
CA GLY A 224 5.38 14.07 -8.17
C GLY A 224 6.56 14.79 -8.81
N VAL A 225 7.01 14.32 -9.98
CA VAL A 225 8.12 14.94 -10.75
C VAL A 225 7.61 16.02 -11.69
N ALA A 226 6.62 15.71 -12.51
CA ALA A 226 6.13 16.59 -13.57
C ALA A 226 5.28 17.74 -13.04
N LYS A 227 4.59 17.55 -11.91
CA LYS A 227 3.70 18.53 -11.26
C LYS A 227 2.88 19.36 -12.28
N PRO A 228 2.12 18.70 -13.17
CA PRO A 228 1.51 19.37 -14.31
C PRO A 228 0.57 20.50 -13.85
N PHE A 229 0.63 21.62 -14.57
CA PHE A 229 -0.20 22.82 -14.34
C PHE A 229 0.02 23.54 -13.00
N ALA A 230 1.01 23.12 -12.20
CA ALA A 230 1.35 23.79 -10.95
C ALA A 230 2.07 25.12 -11.22
N ASN A 231 1.77 26.13 -10.40
CA ASN A 231 2.46 27.41 -10.39
C ASN A 231 3.36 27.46 -9.16
N LEU A 232 4.58 26.92 -9.26
CA LEU A 232 5.53 26.69 -8.14
C LEU A 232 6.82 27.48 -8.28
#